data_AF-A0A529WYS8-F1
#
_entry.id   AF-A0A529WYS8-F1
#
_cell.length_a   1.000
_cell.length_b   1.000
_cell.length_c   1.000
_cell.angle_alpha   90.00
_cell.angle_beta   90.00
_cell.angle_gamma   90.00
#
_symmetry.space_group_name_H-M   'P 1'
#
loop_
_entity.id
_entity.type
_entity.pdbx_description
1 polymer ?
#
loop_
_entity_poly.entity_id
_entity_poly.type
_entity_poly.pdbx_seq_one_letter_code
_entity_poly.pdbx_strand_id
1 'polypeptide(L)'
;AALAMLAVPEQAVEQLQALEIEIASLRAAHLATLPTLCMEYRDGAADLVTIDAKPLPHAEDQSFAGTVRLDIAGIGALTLRSNRPQQADRTIEDAEAKHRSLLASLGVDSLRTARQRLVEARDKATELGLARQRLADLAPKGIQQLHEELARLSALGAGDLELKVDPEQIRQHHAAAEQRVATTRNSVREALPLRSHADEAVMAAETAYVTIQAELTSLEVILGPDAAREEKGRLLLTVATARQKLREAAEMRAAPLRDGARDLTSAEAVLRRARSVQDAATQEASQLRVTLADLNGHIRTRSDDAVEEALREATEKLEIAGERARRFEFEKAVLDRLRTTLVAARSTARDLYLKPVMSELRPLLGLLFDDISIVFDENTLLPQTVRRNGQDEDVDRLSGGMREQLSVLTRLAFARLLARDGRPTPVILDDALVYSDDDRIERMFDALHRQSHDQQILVFSCRQRAFAKLGGNILQMSDWQPGRS
;
A
#
# COMPACT_ATOMS: atom_id res chain seq x y z
N ALA A 1 -46.91 -56.40 -44.92
CA ALA A 1 -47.57 -55.72 -43.78
C ALA A 1 -46.54 -55.16 -42.80
N ALA A 2 -45.73 -55.98 -42.13
CA ALA A 2 -44.72 -55.52 -41.15
C ALA A 2 -43.75 -54.45 -41.69
N LEU A 3 -43.22 -54.63 -42.90
CA LEU A 3 -42.31 -53.65 -43.53
C LEU A 3 -42.95 -52.26 -43.74
N ALA A 4 -44.25 -52.21 -44.07
CA ALA A 4 -44.95 -50.95 -44.31
C ALA A 4 -45.16 -50.13 -43.03
N MET A 5 -45.20 -50.79 -41.86
CA MET A 5 -45.29 -50.13 -40.55
C MET A 5 -43.94 -49.61 -40.04
N LEU A 6 -42.83 -50.02 -40.65
CA LEU A 6 -41.47 -49.63 -40.25
C LEU A 6 -40.85 -48.54 -41.14
N ALA A 7 -41.55 -48.10 -42.18
CA ALA A 7 -41.03 -47.16 -43.16
C ALA A 7 -40.72 -45.78 -42.54
N VAL A 8 -39.44 -45.42 -42.52
CA VAL A 8 -38.93 -44.09 -42.13
C VAL A 8 -37.97 -43.64 -43.23
N PRO A 9 -38.11 -42.43 -43.81
CA PRO A 9 -37.21 -41.94 -44.84
C PRO A 9 -35.79 -41.72 -44.27
N GLU A 10 -34.78 -42.28 -44.94
CA GLU A 10 -33.37 -42.15 -44.50
C GLU A 10 -32.93 -40.69 -44.39
N GLN A 11 -33.28 -39.86 -45.37
CA GLN A 11 -33.00 -38.41 -45.36
C GLN A 11 -33.61 -37.68 -44.16
N ALA A 12 -34.77 -38.13 -43.66
CA ALA A 12 -35.41 -37.50 -42.51
C ALA A 12 -34.72 -37.87 -41.19
N VAL A 13 -34.12 -39.07 -41.10
CA VAL A 13 -33.29 -39.48 -39.95
C VAL A 13 -31.97 -38.70 -39.90
N GLU A 14 -31.37 -38.43 -41.07
CA GLU A 14 -30.17 -37.59 -41.18
C GLU A 14 -30.43 -36.13 -40.80
N GLN A 15 -31.55 -35.56 -41.26
CA GLN A 15 -31.98 -34.21 -40.89
C GLN A 15 -32.23 -34.06 -39.37
N LEU A 16 -32.80 -35.09 -38.74
CA LEU A 16 -33.03 -35.11 -37.29
C LEU A 16 -31.71 -35.11 -36.51
N GLN A 17 -30.72 -35.88 -36.97
CA GLN A 17 -29.37 -35.88 -36.40
C GLN A 17 -28.67 -34.53 -36.55
N ALA A 18 -28.79 -33.88 -37.71
CA ALA A 18 -28.20 -32.56 -37.93
C ALA A 18 -28.79 -31.52 -36.97
N LEU A 19 -30.10 -31.55 -36.72
CA LEU A 19 -30.78 -30.65 -35.78
C LEU A 19 -30.36 -30.88 -34.31
N GLU A 20 -30.17 -32.13 -33.87
CA GLU A 20 -29.65 -32.40 -32.50
C GLU A 20 -28.24 -31.82 -32.30
N ILE A 21 -27.37 -31.92 -33.32
CA ILE A 21 -26.01 -31.35 -33.30
C ILE A 21 -26.07 -29.82 -33.30
N GLU A 22 -26.92 -29.22 -34.13
CA GLU A 22 -27.11 -27.78 -34.22
C GLU A 22 -27.58 -27.21 -32.87
N ILE A 23 -28.60 -27.80 -32.24
CA ILE A 23 -29.10 -27.38 -30.91
C ILE A 23 -27.99 -27.48 -29.85
N ALA A 24 -27.23 -28.57 -29.83
CA ALA A 24 -26.12 -28.74 -28.88
C ALA A 24 -25.04 -27.67 -29.08
N SER A 25 -24.69 -27.35 -30.34
CA SER A 25 -23.71 -26.32 -30.67
C SER A 25 -24.17 -24.92 -30.27
N LEU A 26 -25.44 -24.58 -30.53
CA LEU A 26 -26.03 -23.29 -30.15
C LEU A 26 -26.08 -23.12 -28.64
N ARG A 27 -26.42 -24.18 -27.88
CA ARG A 27 -26.41 -24.16 -26.41
C ARG A 27 -24.99 -24.00 -25.84
N ALA A 28 -24.00 -24.68 -26.42
CA ALA A 28 -22.61 -24.56 -25.99
C ALA A 28 -22.05 -23.16 -26.26
N ALA A 29 -22.31 -22.60 -27.46
CA ALA A 29 -21.93 -21.23 -27.81
C ALA A 29 -22.64 -20.21 -26.90
N HIS A 30 -23.90 -20.46 -26.54
CA HIS A 30 -24.65 -19.61 -25.63
C HIS A 30 -24.05 -19.60 -24.21
N LEU A 31 -23.76 -20.77 -23.64
CA LEU A 31 -23.12 -20.89 -22.32
C LEU A 31 -21.77 -20.16 -22.26
N ALA A 32 -20.97 -20.21 -23.33
CA ALA A 32 -19.68 -19.53 -23.41
C ALA A 32 -19.76 -17.99 -23.44
N THR A 33 -20.95 -17.42 -23.68
CA THR A 33 -21.17 -15.96 -23.70
C THR A 33 -21.73 -15.41 -22.38
N LEU A 34 -22.04 -16.28 -21.41
CA LEU A 34 -22.57 -15.85 -20.13
C LEU A 34 -21.46 -15.30 -19.22
N PRO A 35 -21.70 -14.19 -18.51
CA PRO A 35 -20.78 -13.74 -17.48
C PRO A 35 -20.67 -14.79 -16.36
N THR A 36 -19.45 -14.90 -15.81
CA THR A 36 -19.14 -15.77 -14.68
C THR A 36 -18.98 -14.96 -13.40
N LEU A 37 -19.31 -15.60 -12.29
CA LEU A 37 -19.13 -15.12 -10.93
C LEU A 37 -18.29 -16.16 -10.19
N CYS A 38 -17.25 -15.71 -9.49
CA CYS A 38 -16.45 -16.53 -8.58
C CYS A 38 -16.47 -15.92 -7.18
N MET A 39 -16.56 -16.74 -6.15
CA MET A 39 -16.52 -16.32 -4.74
C MET A 39 -15.38 -17.02 -4.00
N GLU A 40 -14.46 -16.23 -3.48
CA GLU A 40 -13.38 -16.71 -2.62
C GLU A 40 -13.73 -16.40 -1.16
N TYR A 41 -13.87 -17.45 -0.36
CA TYR A 41 -14.17 -17.37 1.07
C TYR A 41 -12.89 -17.34 1.88
N ARG A 42 -12.90 -16.61 3.00
CA ARG A 42 -11.86 -16.70 4.03
C ARG A 42 -12.09 -17.96 4.88
N ASP A 43 -11.05 -18.43 5.58
CA ASP A 43 -11.15 -19.64 6.42
C ASP A 43 -12.34 -19.57 7.40
N GLY A 44 -13.18 -20.61 7.37
CA GLY A 44 -14.38 -20.72 8.21
C GLY A 44 -15.60 -19.94 7.73
N ALA A 45 -15.54 -19.29 6.56
CA ALA A 45 -16.64 -18.50 5.99
C ALA A 45 -17.39 -19.20 4.84
N ALA A 46 -17.11 -20.49 4.59
CA ALA A 46 -17.84 -21.28 3.60
C ALA A 46 -19.34 -21.27 3.93
N ASP A 47 -20.19 -21.23 2.89
CA ASP A 47 -21.67 -21.22 2.96
C ASP A 47 -22.34 -19.90 3.39
N LEU A 48 -21.58 -18.82 3.59
CA LEU A 48 -22.17 -17.51 3.95
C LEU A 48 -22.82 -16.77 2.77
N VAL A 49 -22.54 -17.17 1.53
CA VAL A 49 -23.18 -16.59 0.33
C VAL A 49 -24.01 -17.67 -0.35
N THR A 50 -25.30 -17.36 -0.55
CA THR A 50 -26.22 -18.26 -1.23
C THR A 50 -26.75 -17.64 -2.52
N ILE A 51 -26.87 -18.47 -3.55
CA ILE A 51 -27.54 -18.17 -4.83
C ILE A 51 -28.77 -19.07 -4.91
N ASP A 52 -29.97 -18.49 -5.06
CA ASP A 52 -31.24 -19.25 -5.08
C ASP A 52 -31.37 -20.29 -3.95
N ALA A 53 -31.00 -19.89 -2.72
CA ALA A 53 -30.99 -20.72 -1.51
C ALA A 53 -30.00 -21.92 -1.53
N LYS A 54 -29.02 -21.95 -2.43
CA LYS A 54 -27.91 -22.91 -2.43
C LYS A 54 -26.59 -22.21 -2.11
N PRO A 55 -25.72 -22.81 -1.27
CA PRO A 55 -24.40 -22.23 -0.99
C PRO A 55 -23.57 -22.13 -2.29
N LEU A 56 -22.96 -20.97 -2.51
CA LEU A 56 -22.09 -20.75 -3.65
C LEU A 56 -20.72 -21.42 -3.36
N PRO A 57 -20.20 -22.27 -4.25
CA PRO A 57 -18.95 -23.00 -4.01
C PRO A 57 -17.72 -22.07 -3.95
N HIS A 58 -16.70 -22.51 -3.21
CA HIS A 58 -15.46 -21.76 -3.01
C HIS A 58 -14.57 -21.84 -4.26
N ALA A 59 -14.14 -20.68 -4.76
CA ALA A 59 -13.18 -20.55 -5.86
C ALA A 59 -13.58 -21.30 -7.16
N GLU A 60 -14.88 -21.44 -7.40
CA GLU A 60 -15.44 -22.04 -8.61
C GLU A 60 -16.23 -21.01 -9.42
N ASP A 61 -15.98 -20.97 -10.73
CA ASP A 61 -16.71 -20.10 -11.66
C ASP A 61 -18.15 -20.60 -11.86
N GLN A 62 -19.10 -19.70 -11.61
CA GLN A 62 -20.53 -19.92 -11.79
C GLN A 62 -21.06 -18.98 -12.87
N SER A 63 -21.46 -19.54 -14.02
CA SER A 63 -22.12 -18.76 -15.08
C SER A 63 -23.54 -18.38 -14.68
N PHE A 64 -23.94 -17.14 -14.94
CA PHE A 64 -25.30 -16.68 -14.66
C PHE A 64 -25.95 -15.96 -15.85
N ALA A 65 -27.26 -16.09 -15.98
CA ALA A 65 -28.05 -15.45 -17.02
C ALA A 65 -29.16 -14.59 -16.41
N GLY A 66 -29.41 -13.41 -17.00
CA GLY A 66 -30.47 -12.51 -16.55
C GLY A 66 -30.13 -11.80 -15.24
N THR A 67 -31.04 -11.86 -14.25
CA THR A 67 -30.85 -11.22 -12.94
C THR A 67 -30.73 -12.30 -11.87
N VAL A 68 -29.62 -12.28 -11.14
CA VAL A 68 -29.35 -13.19 -10.02
C VAL A 68 -29.21 -12.38 -8.74
N ARG A 69 -29.78 -12.90 -7.65
CA ARG A 69 -29.65 -12.34 -6.30
C ARG A 69 -28.82 -13.29 -5.43
N LEU A 70 -27.76 -12.74 -4.83
CA LEU A 70 -26.89 -13.40 -3.87
C LEU A 70 -27.26 -12.89 -2.48
N ASP A 71 -27.67 -13.76 -1.58
CA ASP A 71 -27.91 -13.40 -0.18
C ASP A 71 -26.65 -13.71 0.63
N ILE A 72 -26.06 -12.67 1.22
CA ILE A 72 -24.80 -12.70 1.95
C ILE A 72 -25.11 -12.56 3.44
N ALA A 73 -24.95 -13.64 4.19
CA ALA A 73 -25.25 -13.72 5.62
C ALA A 73 -24.47 -12.65 6.41
N GLY A 74 -25.20 -11.83 7.16
CA GLY A 74 -24.63 -10.74 7.98
C GLY A 74 -24.30 -9.44 7.23
N ILE A 75 -24.47 -9.38 5.90
CA ILE A 75 -24.18 -8.18 5.08
C ILE A 75 -25.43 -7.66 4.35
N GLY A 76 -26.17 -8.52 3.64
CA GLY A 76 -27.33 -8.13 2.84
C GLY A 76 -27.42 -8.88 1.51
N ALA A 77 -28.20 -8.35 0.56
CA ALA A 77 -28.41 -8.98 -0.74
C ALA A 77 -27.71 -8.21 -1.88
N LEU A 78 -26.93 -8.90 -2.70
CA LEU A 78 -26.29 -8.39 -3.90
C LEU A 78 -27.07 -8.86 -5.14
N THR A 79 -27.42 -7.96 -6.06
CA THR A 79 -28.10 -8.32 -7.31
C THR A 79 -27.19 -8.09 -8.50
N LEU A 80 -26.88 -9.16 -9.23
CA LEU A 80 -26.13 -9.13 -10.48
C LEU A 80 -27.08 -9.12 -11.67
N ARG A 81 -26.82 -8.26 -12.66
CA ARG A 81 -27.62 -8.16 -13.88
C ARG A 81 -26.73 -8.30 -15.10
N SER A 82 -27.05 -9.25 -15.96
CA SER A 82 -26.43 -9.43 -17.27
C SER A 82 -27.34 -8.90 -18.37
N ASN A 83 -26.79 -8.10 -19.28
CA ASN A 83 -27.52 -7.64 -20.46
C ASN A 83 -27.55 -8.77 -21.51
N ARG A 84 -28.75 -9.30 -21.75
CA ARG A 84 -28.99 -10.47 -22.59
C ARG A 84 -29.38 -10.05 -24.01
N PRO A 85 -28.72 -10.52 -25.07
CA PRO A 85 -29.25 -10.39 -26.43
C PRO A 85 -30.39 -11.40 -26.63
N GLN A 86 -31.62 -10.93 -26.81
CA GLN A 86 -32.82 -11.74 -27.10
C GLN A 86 -32.71 -12.66 -28.33
N GLN A 87 -31.70 -12.44 -29.18
CA GLN A 87 -31.55 -13.11 -30.46
C GLN A 87 -30.99 -14.53 -30.34
N ALA A 88 -30.15 -14.82 -29.32
CA ALA A 88 -29.58 -16.15 -29.10
C ALA A 88 -30.61 -17.17 -28.60
N ASP A 89 -31.56 -16.72 -27.77
CA ASP A 89 -32.63 -17.59 -27.26
C ASP A 89 -33.61 -17.98 -28.38
N ARG A 90 -33.98 -17.02 -29.24
CA ARG A 90 -34.86 -17.27 -30.38
C ARG A 90 -34.30 -18.31 -31.34
N THR A 91 -32.99 -18.27 -31.60
CA THR A 91 -32.35 -19.25 -32.50
C THR A 91 -32.38 -20.67 -31.94
N ILE A 92 -32.26 -20.84 -30.62
CA ILE A 92 -32.36 -22.16 -29.95
C ILE A 92 -33.83 -22.63 -29.97
N GLU A 93 -34.78 -21.75 -29.64
CA GLU A 93 -36.21 -22.05 -29.67
C GLU A 93 -36.70 -22.48 -31.07
N ASP A 94 -36.24 -21.81 -32.13
CA ASP A 94 -36.57 -22.13 -33.52
C ASP A 94 -36.01 -23.51 -33.94
N ALA A 95 -34.79 -23.83 -33.55
CA ALA A 95 -34.17 -25.13 -33.81
C ALA A 95 -34.89 -26.26 -33.06
N GLU A 96 -35.26 -26.03 -31.80
CA GLU A 96 -36.05 -26.97 -30.99
C GLU A 96 -37.47 -27.17 -31.53
N ALA A 97 -38.09 -26.13 -32.09
CA ALA A 97 -39.39 -26.23 -32.75
C ALA A 97 -39.32 -27.08 -34.03
N LYS A 98 -38.28 -26.89 -34.86
CA LYS A 98 -38.02 -27.72 -36.04
C LYS A 98 -37.77 -29.19 -35.67
N HIS A 99 -36.97 -29.43 -34.63
CA HIS A 99 -36.71 -30.78 -34.12
C HIS A 99 -37.99 -31.49 -33.67
N ARG A 100 -38.85 -30.80 -32.89
CA ARG A 100 -40.16 -31.33 -32.47
C ARG A 100 -41.09 -31.62 -33.64
N SER A 101 -41.12 -30.73 -34.65
CA SER A 101 -41.95 -30.92 -35.85
C SER A 101 -41.50 -32.14 -36.66
N LEU A 102 -40.19 -32.36 -36.79
CA LEU A 102 -39.65 -33.49 -37.54
C LEU A 102 -39.92 -34.82 -36.83
N LEU A 103 -39.74 -34.89 -35.51
CA LEU A 103 -40.13 -36.06 -34.69
C LEU A 103 -41.60 -36.42 -34.86
N ALA A 104 -42.49 -35.42 -34.79
CA ALA A 104 -43.92 -35.62 -34.97
C ALA A 104 -44.27 -36.14 -36.37
N SER A 105 -43.61 -35.62 -37.41
CA SER A 105 -43.83 -36.07 -38.80
C SER A 105 -43.41 -37.51 -39.05
N LEU A 106 -42.43 -38.02 -38.29
CA LEU A 106 -41.92 -39.39 -38.37
C LEU A 106 -42.65 -40.35 -37.42
N GLY A 107 -43.47 -39.83 -36.51
CA GLY A 107 -44.18 -40.63 -35.49
C GLY A 107 -43.22 -41.35 -34.55
N VAL A 108 -42.14 -40.68 -34.14
CA VAL A 108 -41.09 -41.22 -33.27
C VAL A 108 -40.72 -40.22 -32.19
N ASP A 109 -40.41 -40.72 -31.00
CA ASP A 109 -40.14 -39.87 -29.82
C ASP A 109 -38.67 -39.44 -29.70
N SER A 110 -37.78 -40.07 -30.47
CA SER A 110 -36.34 -39.76 -30.44
C SER A 110 -35.61 -40.18 -31.72
N LEU A 111 -34.43 -39.60 -31.95
CA LEU A 111 -33.50 -40.05 -33.00
C LEU A 111 -33.12 -41.53 -32.86
N ARG A 112 -33.02 -42.04 -31.63
CA ARG A 112 -32.74 -43.45 -31.36
C ARG A 112 -33.86 -44.34 -31.92
N THR A 113 -35.12 -43.98 -31.63
CA THR A 113 -36.30 -44.70 -32.14
C THR A 113 -36.38 -44.64 -33.67
N ALA A 114 -36.07 -43.48 -34.27
CA ALA A 114 -36.02 -43.30 -35.72
C ALA A 114 -34.98 -44.20 -36.41
N ARG A 115 -33.76 -44.27 -35.85
CA ARG A 115 -32.68 -45.14 -36.35
C ARG A 115 -33.00 -46.62 -36.21
N GLN A 116 -33.57 -47.02 -35.07
CA GLN A 116 -33.94 -48.41 -34.83
C GLN A 116 -35.00 -48.88 -35.85
N ARG A 117 -36.04 -48.07 -36.09
CA ARG A 117 -37.05 -48.39 -37.13
C ARG A 117 -36.46 -48.50 -38.53
N LEU A 118 -35.50 -47.62 -38.88
CA LEU A 118 -34.81 -47.68 -40.18
C LEU A 118 -34.01 -48.98 -40.35
N VAL A 119 -33.33 -49.44 -39.30
CA VAL A 119 -32.59 -50.72 -39.31
C VAL A 119 -33.55 -51.90 -39.44
N GLU A 120 -34.60 -51.95 -38.61
CA GLU A 120 -35.61 -53.01 -38.65
C GLU A 120 -36.33 -53.08 -40.02
N ALA A 121 -36.55 -51.93 -40.68
CA ALA A 121 -37.09 -51.87 -42.03
C ALA A 121 -36.14 -52.48 -43.07
N ARG A 122 -34.83 -52.21 -42.98
CA ARG A 122 -33.81 -52.78 -43.88
C ARG A 122 -33.70 -54.29 -43.72
N ASP A 123 -33.71 -54.79 -42.48
CA ASP A 123 -33.63 -56.22 -42.20
C ASP A 123 -34.87 -56.94 -42.74
N LYS A 124 -36.07 -56.40 -42.50
CA LYS A 124 -37.32 -56.98 -43.03
C LYS A 124 -37.42 -56.92 -44.55
N ALA A 125 -36.86 -55.90 -45.19
CA ALA A 125 -36.79 -55.84 -46.66
C ALA A 125 -35.88 -56.93 -47.21
N THR A 126 -34.75 -57.20 -46.55
CA THR A 126 -33.79 -58.24 -46.93
C THR A 126 -34.40 -59.63 -46.76
N GLU A 127 -35.07 -59.89 -45.64
CA GLU A 127 -35.76 -61.17 -45.37
C GLU A 127 -36.85 -61.46 -46.41
N LEU A 128 -37.63 -60.44 -46.79
CA LEU A 128 -38.64 -60.55 -47.86
C LEU A 128 -38.02 -60.90 -49.21
N GLY A 129 -36.86 -60.33 -49.53
CA GLY A 129 -36.11 -60.64 -50.76
C GLY A 129 -35.69 -62.11 -50.82
N LEU A 130 -35.08 -62.60 -49.74
CA LEU A 130 -34.63 -64.00 -49.63
C LEU A 130 -35.79 -65.00 -49.69
N ALA A 131 -36.92 -64.70 -49.04
CA ALA A 131 -38.11 -65.55 -49.08
C ALA A 131 -38.71 -65.66 -50.49
N ARG A 132 -38.70 -64.57 -51.26
CA ARG A 132 -39.16 -64.57 -52.67
C ARG A 132 -38.24 -65.40 -53.56
N GLN A 133 -36.93 -65.31 -53.35
CA GLN A 133 -35.95 -66.08 -54.12
C GLN A 133 -36.09 -67.59 -53.86
N ARG A 134 -36.21 -68.00 -52.60
CA ARG A 134 -36.42 -69.42 -52.24
C ARG A 134 -37.71 -70.00 -52.85
N LEU A 135 -38.77 -69.20 -52.92
CA LEU A 135 -40.03 -69.63 -53.55
C LEU A 135 -39.86 -69.85 -55.06
N ALA A 136 -39.06 -69.01 -55.73
CA ALA A 136 -38.76 -69.17 -57.15
C ALA A 136 -37.92 -70.43 -57.43
N ASP A 137 -36.97 -70.78 -56.56
CA ASP A 137 -36.12 -71.96 -56.72
C ASP A 137 -36.88 -73.28 -56.51
N LEU A 138 -37.72 -73.33 -55.48
CA LEU A 138 -38.45 -74.56 -55.08
C LEU A 138 -39.76 -74.76 -55.86
N ALA A 139 -40.39 -73.68 -56.30
CA ALA A 139 -41.66 -73.71 -57.01
C ALA A 139 -41.65 -72.67 -58.16
N PRO A 140 -40.84 -72.89 -59.20
CA PRO A 140 -40.65 -71.94 -60.30
C PRO A 140 -41.95 -71.63 -61.07
N LYS A 141 -42.92 -72.55 -61.04
CA LYS A 141 -44.26 -72.38 -61.63
C LYS A 141 -45.36 -72.14 -60.60
N GLY A 142 -44.98 -71.86 -59.35
CA GLY A 142 -45.89 -71.63 -58.23
C GLY A 142 -46.24 -72.89 -57.44
N ILE A 143 -46.61 -72.69 -56.18
CA ILE A 143 -46.84 -73.76 -55.19
C ILE A 143 -48.01 -74.67 -55.60
N GLN A 144 -48.99 -74.17 -56.36
CA GLN A 144 -50.12 -74.99 -56.83
C GLN A 144 -49.72 -76.09 -57.80
N GLN A 145 -48.88 -75.79 -58.81
CA GLN A 145 -48.43 -76.81 -59.77
C GLN A 145 -47.55 -77.88 -59.13
N LEU A 146 -46.75 -77.52 -58.12
CA LEU A 146 -45.94 -78.48 -57.38
C LEU A 146 -46.79 -79.52 -56.66
N HIS A 147 -47.95 -79.12 -56.11
CA HIS A 147 -48.88 -80.06 -55.46
C HIS A 147 -49.57 -80.99 -56.46
N GLU A 148 -49.88 -80.51 -57.66
CA GLU A 148 -50.50 -81.32 -58.73
C GLU A 148 -49.55 -82.40 -59.26
N GLU A 149 -48.26 -82.09 -59.44
CA GLU A 149 -47.24 -83.06 -59.87
C GLU A 149 -46.99 -84.15 -58.81
N LEU A 150 -46.98 -83.78 -57.53
CA LEU A 150 -46.77 -84.71 -56.43
C LEU A 150 -47.95 -85.70 -56.29
N ALA A 151 -49.18 -85.23 -56.49
CA ALA A 151 -50.37 -86.08 -56.52
C ALA A 151 -50.31 -87.08 -57.70
N ARG A 152 -49.86 -86.64 -58.88
CA ARG A 152 -49.73 -87.49 -60.07
C ARG A 152 -48.72 -88.63 -59.89
N LEU A 153 -47.58 -88.36 -59.25
CA LEU A 153 -46.51 -89.34 -59.04
C LEU A 153 -46.86 -90.35 -57.94
N SER A 154 -47.59 -89.94 -56.91
CA SER A 154 -48.05 -90.82 -55.83
C SER A 154 -49.09 -91.87 -56.27
N ALA A 155 -49.73 -91.68 -57.43
CA ALA A 155 -50.76 -92.58 -57.96
C ALA A 155 -50.21 -93.80 -58.73
N LEU A 156 -48.91 -93.86 -59.04
CA LEU A 156 -48.28 -95.03 -59.66
C LEU A 156 -47.70 -95.97 -58.59
N GLY A 157 -48.53 -96.87 -58.09
CA GLY A 157 -48.14 -97.96 -57.19
C GLY A 157 -47.36 -99.08 -57.90
N ALA A 158 -46.35 -99.62 -57.22
CA ALA A 158 -45.46 -100.68 -57.69
C ALA A 158 -46.20 -102.02 -57.87
N GLY A 159 -46.11 -102.61 -59.07
CA GLY A 159 -46.53 -103.97 -59.36
C GLY A 159 -45.34 -104.80 -59.84
N ASP A 160 -45.14 -105.95 -59.20
CA ASP A 160 -44.11 -106.93 -59.52
C ASP A 160 -44.31 -107.56 -60.91
N LEU A 161 -43.21 -107.66 -61.68
CA LEU A 161 -43.17 -108.32 -62.99
C LEU A 161 -42.38 -109.63 -62.87
N GLU A 162 -43.06 -110.77 -63.04
CA GLU A 162 -42.43 -112.07 -63.29
C GLU A 162 -41.76 -112.08 -64.67
N LEU A 163 -40.46 -112.40 -64.72
CA LEU A 163 -39.66 -112.45 -65.94
C LEU A 163 -39.42 -113.91 -66.40
N LYS A 164 -40.00 -114.27 -67.56
CA LYS A 164 -39.62 -115.47 -68.34
C LYS A 164 -38.51 -115.11 -69.32
N VAL A 165 -37.25 -115.34 -68.97
CA VAL A 165 -36.13 -115.06 -69.88
C VAL A 165 -35.01 -116.11 -69.74
N ASP A 166 -34.38 -116.46 -70.87
CA ASP A 166 -33.23 -117.35 -71.00
C ASP A 166 -31.97 -116.75 -70.34
N PRO A 167 -31.36 -117.41 -69.32
CA PRO A 167 -30.20 -116.89 -68.59
C PRO A 167 -28.99 -116.54 -69.47
N GLU A 168 -28.78 -117.25 -70.59
CA GLU A 168 -27.60 -117.04 -71.43
C GLU A 168 -27.74 -115.79 -72.32
N GLN A 169 -28.93 -115.53 -72.84
CA GLN A 169 -29.23 -114.29 -73.55
C GLN A 169 -29.14 -113.08 -72.62
N ILE A 170 -29.61 -113.20 -71.37
CA ILE A 170 -29.44 -112.14 -70.38
C ILE A 170 -27.96 -111.89 -70.10
N ARG A 171 -27.13 -112.93 -69.94
CA ARG A 171 -25.68 -112.77 -69.73
C ARG A 171 -25.01 -112.04 -70.90
N GLN A 172 -25.34 -112.37 -72.14
CA GLN A 172 -24.79 -111.68 -73.32
C GLN A 172 -25.25 -110.22 -73.42
N HIS A 173 -26.55 -109.95 -73.20
CA HIS A 173 -27.07 -108.59 -73.18
C HIS A 173 -26.51 -107.78 -72.01
N HIS A 174 -26.27 -108.41 -70.85
CA HIS A 174 -25.64 -107.80 -69.69
C HIS A 174 -24.17 -107.44 -70.00
N ALA A 175 -23.38 -108.36 -70.54
CA ALA A 175 -22.00 -108.09 -70.92
C ALA A 175 -21.89 -106.96 -71.97
N ALA A 176 -22.75 -106.96 -72.99
CA ALA A 176 -22.82 -105.87 -73.96
C ALA A 176 -23.25 -104.55 -73.31
N ALA A 177 -24.19 -104.57 -72.37
CA ALA A 177 -24.61 -103.39 -71.62
C ALA A 177 -23.50 -102.87 -70.71
N GLU A 178 -22.78 -103.74 -70.00
CA GLU A 178 -21.60 -103.40 -69.18
C GLU A 178 -20.50 -102.77 -70.03
N GLN A 179 -20.22 -103.33 -71.20
CA GLN A 179 -19.23 -102.77 -72.11
C GLN A 179 -19.65 -101.38 -72.60
N ARG A 180 -20.93 -101.17 -72.98
CA ARG A 180 -21.44 -99.83 -73.35
C ARG A 180 -21.37 -98.84 -72.18
N VAL A 181 -21.68 -99.29 -70.95
CA VAL A 181 -21.59 -98.45 -69.74
C VAL A 181 -20.14 -98.09 -69.46
N ALA A 182 -19.21 -99.04 -69.60
CA ALA A 182 -17.78 -98.80 -69.42
C ALA A 182 -17.23 -97.81 -70.46
N THR A 183 -17.57 -97.97 -71.74
CA THR A 183 -17.15 -97.03 -72.80
C THR A 183 -17.75 -95.64 -72.58
N THR A 184 -19.02 -95.55 -72.18
CA THR A 184 -19.68 -94.26 -71.90
C THR A 184 -19.10 -93.59 -70.64
N ARG A 185 -18.76 -94.37 -69.60
CA ARG A 185 -18.10 -93.83 -68.40
C ARG A 185 -16.71 -93.31 -68.73
N ASN A 186 -15.94 -94.02 -69.56
CA ASN A 186 -14.63 -93.56 -70.00
C ASN A 186 -14.74 -92.29 -70.85
N SER A 187 -15.67 -92.20 -71.79
CA SER A 187 -15.86 -90.99 -72.59
C SER A 187 -16.31 -89.79 -71.74
N VAL A 188 -17.18 -89.99 -70.75
CA VAL A 188 -17.55 -88.94 -69.78
C VAL A 188 -16.34 -88.55 -68.92
N ARG A 189 -15.53 -89.51 -68.46
CA ARG A 189 -14.32 -89.25 -67.67
C ARG A 189 -13.28 -88.45 -68.45
N GLU A 190 -13.18 -88.66 -69.76
CA GLU A 190 -12.30 -87.88 -70.66
C GLU A 190 -12.88 -86.49 -70.98
N ALA A 191 -14.20 -86.38 -71.18
CA ALA A 191 -14.84 -85.11 -71.53
C ALA A 191 -15.01 -84.15 -70.33
N LEU A 192 -15.21 -84.67 -69.12
CA LEU A 192 -15.43 -83.85 -67.92
C LEU A 192 -14.28 -82.89 -67.59
N PRO A 193 -12.99 -83.30 -67.58
CA PRO A 193 -11.89 -82.36 -67.36
C PRO A 193 -11.80 -81.32 -68.48
N LEU A 194 -12.03 -81.70 -69.74
CA LEU A 194 -12.03 -80.73 -70.86
C LEU A 194 -13.10 -79.66 -70.69
N ARG A 195 -14.30 -80.05 -70.25
CA ARG A 195 -15.37 -79.10 -69.90
C ARG A 195 -14.98 -78.22 -68.72
N SER A 196 -14.44 -78.79 -67.64
CA SER A 196 -13.98 -78.02 -66.48
C SER A 196 -12.95 -76.96 -66.87
N HIS A 197 -11.97 -77.32 -67.71
CA HIS A 197 -10.96 -76.38 -68.20
C HIS A 197 -11.58 -75.29 -69.09
N ALA A 198 -12.57 -75.64 -69.92
CA ALA A 198 -13.28 -74.66 -70.73
C ALA A 198 -14.09 -73.68 -69.84
N ASP A 199 -14.79 -74.18 -68.83
CA ASP A 199 -15.56 -73.37 -67.88
C ASP A 199 -14.62 -72.44 -67.08
N GLU A 200 -13.48 -72.95 -66.59
CA GLU A 200 -12.44 -72.15 -65.92
C GLU A 200 -11.85 -71.07 -66.83
N ALA A 201 -11.58 -71.39 -68.10
CA ALA A 201 -11.06 -70.43 -69.07
C ALA A 201 -12.07 -69.32 -69.39
N VAL A 202 -13.36 -69.65 -69.49
CA VAL A 202 -14.43 -68.67 -69.68
C VAL A 202 -14.54 -67.76 -68.46
N MET A 203 -14.57 -68.31 -67.25
CA MET A 203 -14.62 -67.50 -66.02
C MET A 203 -13.41 -66.57 -65.88
N ALA A 204 -12.20 -67.05 -66.23
CA ALA A 204 -11.00 -66.23 -66.23
C ALA A 204 -11.09 -65.08 -67.23
N ALA A 205 -11.60 -65.34 -68.45
CA ALA A 205 -11.79 -64.33 -69.47
C ALA A 205 -12.87 -63.29 -69.08
N GLU A 206 -13.99 -63.72 -68.50
CA GLU A 206 -15.04 -62.83 -68.00
C GLU A 206 -14.52 -61.94 -66.87
N THR A 207 -13.76 -62.51 -65.93
CA THR A 207 -13.14 -61.76 -64.83
C THR A 207 -12.18 -60.71 -65.37
N ALA A 208 -11.29 -61.09 -66.30
CA ALA A 208 -10.35 -60.16 -66.93
C ALA A 208 -11.07 -59.04 -67.68
N TYR A 209 -12.14 -59.36 -68.41
CA TYR A 209 -12.95 -58.38 -69.12
C TYR A 209 -13.59 -57.36 -68.16
N VAL A 210 -14.20 -57.83 -67.06
CA VAL A 210 -14.78 -56.95 -66.03
C VAL A 210 -13.73 -56.05 -65.40
N THR A 211 -12.53 -56.58 -65.08
CA THR A 211 -11.43 -55.79 -64.54
C THR A 211 -10.99 -54.69 -65.51
N ILE A 212 -10.74 -55.04 -66.79
CA ILE A 212 -10.35 -54.07 -67.82
C ILE A 212 -11.44 -53.02 -68.02
N GLN A 213 -12.71 -53.40 -68.01
CA GLN A 213 -13.83 -52.47 -68.16
C GLN A 213 -13.93 -51.49 -66.97
N ALA A 214 -13.69 -51.98 -65.74
CA ALA A 214 -13.67 -51.14 -64.55
C ALA A 214 -12.48 -50.15 -64.59
N GLU A 215 -11.29 -50.61 -64.99
CA GLU A 215 -10.11 -49.74 -65.17
C GLU A 215 -10.35 -48.68 -66.24
N LEU A 216 -10.93 -49.05 -67.38
CA LEU A 216 -11.24 -48.13 -68.47
C LEU A 216 -12.25 -47.06 -68.03
N THR A 217 -13.27 -47.46 -67.29
CA THR A 217 -14.27 -46.54 -66.71
C THR A 217 -13.61 -45.58 -65.71
N SER A 218 -12.71 -46.07 -64.85
CA SER A 218 -11.94 -45.24 -63.91
C SER A 218 -11.07 -44.22 -64.64
N LEU A 219 -10.36 -44.64 -65.69
CA LEU A 219 -9.55 -43.76 -66.52
C LEU A 219 -10.40 -42.71 -67.25
N GLU A 220 -11.59 -43.07 -67.72
CA GLU A 220 -12.53 -42.11 -68.32
C GLU A 220 -13.06 -41.08 -67.32
N VAL A 221 -13.28 -41.44 -66.05
CA VAL A 221 -13.65 -40.47 -65.01
C VAL A 221 -12.52 -39.47 -64.76
N ILE A 222 -11.27 -39.94 -64.69
CA ILE A 222 -10.11 -39.09 -64.38
C ILE A 222 -9.74 -38.21 -65.58
N LEU A 223 -9.58 -38.82 -66.75
CA LEU A 223 -9.06 -38.18 -67.94
C LEU A 223 -10.18 -37.53 -68.77
N GLY A 224 -11.42 -37.99 -68.65
CA GLY A 224 -12.52 -37.63 -69.54
C GLY A 224 -12.58 -38.54 -70.78
N PRO A 225 -13.57 -38.29 -71.67
CA PRO A 225 -13.71 -39.00 -72.95
C PRO A 225 -12.43 -38.91 -73.78
N ASP A 226 -12.03 -39.99 -74.44
CA ASP A 226 -10.76 -40.06 -75.18
C ASP A 226 -10.58 -38.90 -76.18
N ALA A 227 -11.65 -38.59 -76.94
CA ALA A 227 -11.69 -37.47 -77.89
C ALA A 227 -11.40 -36.10 -77.26
N ALA A 228 -11.65 -35.92 -75.95
CA ALA A 228 -11.45 -34.66 -75.23
C ALA A 228 -10.12 -34.59 -74.46
N ARG A 229 -9.36 -35.70 -74.38
CA ARG A 229 -8.13 -35.77 -73.56
C ARG A 229 -7.03 -34.85 -74.08
N GLU A 230 -6.84 -34.78 -75.39
CA GLU A 230 -5.80 -33.92 -75.98
C GLU A 230 -6.08 -32.44 -75.73
N GLU A 231 -7.33 -32.00 -75.93
CA GLU A 231 -7.76 -30.62 -75.65
C GLU A 231 -7.61 -30.29 -74.16
N LYS A 232 -8.06 -31.18 -73.26
CA LYS A 232 -7.89 -31.03 -71.81
C LYS A 232 -6.41 -30.93 -71.43
N GLY A 233 -5.53 -31.72 -72.05
CA GLY A 233 -4.08 -31.65 -71.85
C GLY A 233 -3.50 -30.29 -72.26
N ARG A 234 -3.89 -29.77 -73.43
CA ARG A 234 -3.47 -28.42 -73.89
C ARG A 234 -3.97 -27.32 -72.95
N LEU A 235 -5.22 -27.41 -72.48
CA LEU A 235 -5.77 -26.45 -71.51
C LEU A 235 -5.04 -26.51 -70.17
N LEU A 236 -4.78 -27.69 -69.63
CA LEU A 236 -4.04 -27.86 -68.38
C LEU A 236 -2.61 -27.32 -68.48
N LEU A 237 -1.92 -27.56 -69.61
CA LEU A 237 -0.60 -26.99 -69.86
C LEU A 237 -0.65 -25.46 -69.94
N THR A 238 -1.67 -24.90 -70.59
CA THR A 238 -1.89 -23.45 -70.67
C THR A 238 -2.12 -22.85 -69.27
N VAL A 239 -2.94 -23.48 -68.44
CA VAL A 239 -3.19 -23.05 -67.06
C VAL A 239 -1.93 -23.17 -66.21
N ALA A 240 -1.19 -24.27 -66.32
CA ALA A 240 0.04 -24.49 -65.56
C ALA A 240 1.11 -23.45 -65.91
N THR A 241 1.33 -23.19 -67.21
CA THR A 241 2.28 -22.17 -67.67
C THR A 241 1.87 -20.76 -67.26
N ALA A 242 0.57 -20.42 -67.31
CA ALA A 242 0.07 -19.14 -66.81
C ALA A 242 0.29 -18.97 -65.29
N ARG A 243 0.00 -20.01 -64.50
CA ARG A 243 0.25 -20.02 -63.05
C ARG A 243 1.73 -19.88 -62.72
N GLN A 244 2.59 -20.57 -63.45
CA GLN A 244 4.04 -20.47 -63.25
C GLN A 244 4.54 -19.05 -63.51
N LYS A 245 4.10 -18.42 -64.61
CA LYS A 245 4.43 -17.01 -64.90
C LYS A 245 3.94 -16.05 -63.82
N LEU A 246 2.73 -16.25 -63.30
CA LEU A 246 2.20 -15.44 -62.19
C LEU A 246 3.03 -15.60 -60.91
N ARG A 247 3.45 -16.82 -60.59
CA ARG A 247 4.31 -17.09 -59.44
C ARG A 247 5.67 -16.42 -59.58
N GLU A 248 6.31 -16.55 -60.74
CA GLU A 248 7.60 -15.91 -61.02
C GLU A 248 7.50 -14.38 -60.94
N ALA A 249 6.44 -13.79 -61.50
CA ALA A 249 6.21 -12.36 -61.40
C ALA A 249 5.95 -11.88 -59.97
N ALA A 250 5.20 -12.67 -59.16
CA ALA A 250 4.99 -12.38 -57.75
C ALA A 250 6.31 -12.45 -56.95
N GLU A 251 7.14 -13.47 -57.22
CA GLU A 251 8.41 -13.65 -56.52
C GLU A 251 9.42 -12.56 -56.89
N MET A 252 9.50 -12.16 -58.16
CA MET A 252 10.33 -11.02 -58.58
C MET A 252 9.91 -9.70 -57.92
N ARG A 253 8.61 -9.51 -57.65
CA ARG A 253 8.12 -8.33 -56.89
C ARG A 253 8.40 -8.44 -55.40
N ALA A 254 8.32 -9.66 -54.83
CA ALA A 254 8.51 -9.89 -53.41
C ALA A 254 9.99 -9.85 -52.98
N ALA A 255 10.91 -10.34 -53.82
CA ALA A 255 12.34 -10.41 -53.51
C ALA A 255 12.95 -9.07 -53.04
N PRO A 256 12.83 -7.94 -53.79
CA PRO A 256 13.38 -6.66 -53.33
C PRO A 256 12.65 -6.09 -52.12
N LEU A 257 11.40 -6.48 -51.86
CA LEU A 257 10.67 -6.11 -50.65
C LEU A 257 11.16 -6.88 -49.43
N ARG A 258 11.68 -8.10 -49.59
CA ARG A 258 12.32 -8.86 -48.50
C ARG A 258 13.70 -8.31 -48.17
N ASP A 259 14.47 -7.94 -49.18
CA ASP A 259 15.81 -7.36 -48.98
C ASP A 259 15.76 -5.89 -48.52
N GLY A 260 14.75 -5.14 -48.97
CA GLY A 260 14.48 -3.76 -48.59
C GLY A 260 13.61 -3.59 -47.34
N ALA A 261 13.07 -4.68 -46.79
CA ALA A 261 12.37 -4.67 -45.51
C ALA A 261 13.38 -4.28 -44.43
N ARG A 262 13.41 -2.97 -44.10
CA ARG A 262 13.99 -2.50 -42.84
C ARG A 262 13.54 -3.45 -41.75
N ASP A 263 14.48 -3.97 -40.97
CA ASP A 263 14.24 -4.90 -39.89
C ASP A 263 13.05 -4.43 -39.05
N LEU A 264 11.88 -5.02 -39.31
CA LEU A 264 10.61 -4.63 -38.72
C LEU A 264 10.69 -4.80 -37.20
N THR A 265 11.35 -5.87 -36.76
CA THR A 265 11.69 -6.15 -35.37
C THR A 265 12.49 -5.00 -34.75
N SER A 266 13.50 -4.48 -35.43
CA SER A 266 14.25 -3.29 -34.97
C SER A 266 13.38 -2.03 -34.94
N ALA A 267 12.54 -1.79 -35.96
CA ALA A 267 11.65 -0.63 -35.98
C ALA A 267 10.59 -0.68 -34.86
N GLU A 268 10.03 -1.86 -34.60
CA GLU A 268 9.10 -2.13 -33.49
C GLU A 268 9.78 -1.94 -32.14
N ALA A 269 11.04 -2.40 -32.00
CA ALA A 269 11.81 -2.19 -30.78
C ALA A 269 12.09 -0.70 -30.52
N VAL A 270 12.41 0.08 -31.57
CA VAL A 270 12.58 1.53 -31.48
C VAL A 270 11.27 2.21 -31.07
N LEU A 271 10.14 1.84 -31.70
CA LEU A 271 8.82 2.39 -31.36
C LEU A 271 8.43 2.07 -29.91
N ARG A 272 8.66 0.83 -29.46
CA ARG A 272 8.37 0.39 -28.09
C ARG A 272 9.17 1.18 -27.07
N ARG A 273 10.48 1.39 -27.32
CA ARG A 273 11.33 2.26 -26.50
C ARG A 273 10.79 3.68 -26.46
N ALA A 274 10.48 4.27 -27.62
CA ALA A 274 10.02 5.66 -27.70
C ALA A 274 8.70 5.87 -26.92
N ARG A 275 7.75 4.93 -27.03
CA ARG A 275 6.51 4.94 -26.24
C ARG A 275 6.78 4.82 -24.74
N SER A 276 7.63 3.88 -24.34
CA SER A 276 8.00 3.72 -22.92
C SER A 276 8.62 4.98 -22.33
N VAL A 277 9.47 5.70 -23.09
CA VAL A 277 10.04 6.98 -22.67
C VAL A 277 8.95 8.06 -22.55
N GLN A 278 8.03 8.13 -23.50
CA GLN A 278 6.91 9.08 -23.46
C GLN A 278 6.00 8.83 -22.25
N ASP A 279 5.67 7.58 -21.97
CA ASP A 279 4.81 7.20 -20.86
C ASP A 279 5.46 7.55 -19.51
N ALA A 280 6.75 7.23 -19.35
CA ALA A 280 7.52 7.57 -18.16
C ALA A 280 7.58 9.09 -17.93
N ALA A 281 7.88 9.88 -18.97
CA ALA A 281 7.92 11.33 -18.88
C ALA A 281 6.54 11.95 -18.56
N THR A 282 5.46 11.35 -19.09
CA THR A 282 4.09 11.81 -18.82
C THR A 282 3.69 11.55 -17.37
N GLN A 283 4.08 10.39 -16.83
CA GLN A 283 3.85 10.02 -15.44
C GLN A 283 4.68 10.87 -14.47
N GLU A 284 5.93 11.17 -14.78
CA GLU A 284 6.76 12.08 -13.99
C GLU A 284 6.16 13.50 -14.00
N ALA A 285 5.70 14.00 -15.15
CA ALA A 285 5.06 15.30 -15.25
C ALA A 285 3.74 15.39 -14.49
N SER A 286 2.99 14.30 -14.34
CA SER A 286 1.76 14.29 -13.54
C SER A 286 2.08 14.30 -12.03
N GLN A 287 3.07 13.51 -11.61
CA GLN A 287 3.56 13.51 -10.22
C GLN A 287 4.07 14.90 -9.81
N LEU A 288 4.92 15.51 -10.63
CA LEU A 288 5.46 16.85 -10.38
C LEU A 288 4.35 17.90 -10.27
N ARG A 289 3.28 17.82 -11.08
CA ARG A 289 2.12 18.74 -10.95
C ARG A 289 1.40 18.59 -9.62
N VAL A 290 1.22 17.36 -9.14
CA VAL A 290 0.62 17.10 -7.83
C VAL A 290 1.52 17.64 -6.71
N THR A 291 2.82 17.36 -6.75
CA THR A 291 3.78 17.89 -5.78
C THR A 291 3.82 19.42 -5.77
N LEU A 292 3.77 20.05 -6.95
CA LEU A 292 3.75 21.50 -7.06
C LEU A 292 2.46 22.10 -6.47
N ALA A 293 1.32 21.47 -6.72
CA ALA A 293 0.05 21.87 -6.10
C ALA A 293 0.07 21.72 -4.57
N ASP A 294 0.63 20.62 -4.05
CA ASP A 294 0.80 20.39 -2.61
C ASP A 294 1.73 21.42 -1.95
N LEU A 295 2.92 21.64 -2.54
CA LEU A 295 3.86 22.66 -2.08
C LEU A 295 3.27 24.06 -2.13
N ASN A 296 2.55 24.42 -3.20
CA ASN A 296 1.85 25.70 -3.28
C ASN A 296 0.74 25.81 -2.22
N GLY A 297 0.03 24.71 -1.93
CA GLY A 297 -0.92 24.64 -0.83
C GLY A 297 -0.26 24.94 0.52
N HIS A 298 0.83 24.24 0.83
CA HIS A 298 1.61 24.46 2.06
C HIS A 298 2.16 25.88 2.16
N ILE A 299 2.70 26.43 1.07
CA ILE A 299 3.19 27.82 1.02
C ILE A 299 2.03 28.76 1.30
N ARG A 300 0.88 28.61 0.64
CA ARG A 300 -0.27 29.50 0.79
C ARG A 300 -0.82 29.49 2.22
N THR A 301 -0.99 28.31 2.82
CA THR A 301 -1.41 28.18 4.22
C THR A 301 -0.42 28.86 5.17
N ARG A 302 0.90 28.69 4.97
CA ARG A 302 1.91 29.33 5.82
C ARG A 302 2.17 30.80 5.52
N SER A 303 1.83 31.29 4.32
CA SER A 303 1.89 32.72 3.99
C SER A 303 0.65 33.47 4.49
N ASP A 304 -0.48 32.77 4.64
CA ASP A 304 -1.67 33.31 5.30
C ASP A 304 -1.48 33.37 6.83
N ASP A 305 -0.67 32.46 7.41
CA ASP A 305 -0.09 32.69 8.72
C ASP A 305 0.78 33.95 8.63
N ALA A 306 0.42 34.99 9.37
CA ALA A 306 1.03 36.32 9.30
C ALA A 306 2.47 36.35 9.89
N VAL A 307 3.35 35.47 9.42
CA VAL A 307 4.72 35.27 9.90
C VAL A 307 5.55 36.54 9.73
N GLU A 308 5.39 37.26 8.62
CA GLU A 308 6.04 38.55 8.43
C GLU A 308 5.51 39.64 9.37
N GLU A 309 4.21 39.60 9.69
CA GLU A 309 3.58 40.52 10.63
C GLU A 309 4.05 40.21 12.07
N ALA A 310 4.12 38.93 12.44
CA ALA A 310 4.65 38.47 13.72
C ALA A 310 6.15 38.79 13.87
N LEU A 311 6.94 38.67 12.78
CA LEU A 311 8.34 39.09 12.77
C LEU A 311 8.47 40.60 12.95
N ARG A 312 7.66 41.40 12.25
CA ARG A 312 7.64 42.86 12.42
C ARG A 312 7.27 43.24 13.86
N GLU A 313 6.22 42.65 14.41
CA GLU A 313 5.78 42.89 15.79
C GLU A 313 6.86 42.50 16.82
N ALA A 314 7.52 41.35 16.64
CA ALA A 314 8.59 40.90 17.52
C ALA A 314 9.82 41.82 17.45
N THR A 315 10.14 42.32 16.25
CA THR A 315 11.27 43.24 16.03
C THR A 315 11.01 44.59 16.71
N GLU A 316 9.80 45.14 16.56
CA GLU A 316 9.40 46.38 17.22
C GLU A 316 9.42 46.25 18.75
N LYS A 317 8.91 45.13 19.29
CA LYS A 317 8.99 44.81 20.72
C LYS A 317 10.42 44.75 21.23
N LEU A 318 11.34 44.16 20.45
CA LEU A 318 12.76 44.09 20.79
C LEU A 318 13.40 45.48 20.81
N GLU A 319 13.08 46.34 19.84
CA GLU A 319 13.59 47.70 19.75
C GLU A 319 13.15 48.53 20.97
N ILE A 320 11.85 48.53 21.29
CA ILE A 320 11.28 49.22 22.46
C ILE A 320 11.94 48.71 23.75
N ALA A 321 12.08 47.39 23.90
CA ALA A 321 12.73 46.80 25.08
C ALA A 321 14.21 47.20 25.17
N GLY A 322 14.93 47.25 24.05
CA GLY A 322 16.32 47.65 23.98
C GLY A 322 16.54 49.14 24.30
N GLU A 323 15.65 50.02 23.86
CA GLU A 323 15.66 51.43 24.29
C GLU A 323 15.43 51.58 25.78
N ARG A 324 14.45 50.85 26.33
CA ARG A 324 14.17 50.87 27.77
C ARG A 324 15.34 50.36 28.60
N ALA A 325 16.02 49.31 28.15
CA ALA A 325 17.22 48.78 28.80
C ALA A 325 18.35 49.84 28.82
N ARG A 326 18.64 50.47 27.67
CA ARG A 326 19.65 51.53 27.55
C ARG A 326 19.36 52.71 28.48
N ARG A 327 18.09 53.11 28.62
CA ARG A 327 17.68 54.17 29.54
C ARG A 327 17.99 53.80 31.00
N PHE A 328 17.66 52.59 31.43
CA PHE A 328 17.95 52.14 32.80
C PHE A 328 19.45 51.97 33.06
N GLU A 329 20.23 51.53 32.08
CA GLU A 329 21.69 51.46 32.20
C GLU A 329 22.30 52.85 32.39
N PHE A 330 21.83 53.83 31.64
CA PHE A 330 22.25 55.21 31.79
C PHE A 330 21.87 55.77 33.17
N GLU A 331 20.63 55.57 33.61
CA GLU A 331 20.17 56.01 34.94
C GLU A 331 20.99 55.37 36.06
N LYS A 332 21.24 54.06 35.98
CA LYS A 332 22.12 53.36 36.92
C LYS A 332 23.52 53.97 36.95
N ALA A 333 24.13 54.22 35.79
CA ALA A 333 25.47 54.80 35.71
C ALA A 333 25.53 56.21 36.35
N VAL A 334 24.49 57.04 36.12
CA VAL A 334 24.37 58.36 36.74
C VAL A 334 24.22 58.26 38.26
N LEU A 335 23.33 57.39 38.75
CA LEU A 335 23.09 57.20 40.17
C LEU A 335 24.33 56.62 40.89
N ASP A 336 25.01 55.65 40.29
CA ASP A 336 26.26 55.09 40.83
C ASP A 336 27.37 56.15 40.89
N ARG A 337 27.48 57.00 39.87
CA ARG A 337 28.44 58.11 39.86
C ARG A 337 28.10 59.14 40.94
N LEU A 338 26.83 59.51 41.08
CA LEU A 338 26.36 60.44 42.10
C LEU A 338 26.63 59.89 43.50
N ARG A 339 26.23 58.64 43.78
CA ARG A 339 26.46 57.97 45.06
C ARG A 339 27.94 57.95 45.42
N THR A 340 28.79 57.50 44.49
CA THR A 340 30.24 57.43 44.71
C THR A 340 30.83 58.80 45.03
N THR A 341 30.39 59.84 44.31
CA THR A 341 30.86 61.21 44.52
C THR A 341 30.41 61.77 45.87
N LEU A 342 29.15 61.56 46.26
CA LEU A 342 28.62 62.02 47.55
C LEU A 342 29.29 61.30 48.73
N VAL A 343 29.52 60.00 48.63
CA VAL A 343 30.23 59.22 49.67
C VAL A 343 31.67 59.72 49.83
N ALA A 344 32.38 59.94 48.72
CA ALA A 344 33.74 60.48 48.74
C ALA A 344 33.80 61.90 49.34
N ALA A 345 32.88 62.78 48.95
CA ALA A 345 32.78 64.13 49.50
C ALA A 345 32.47 64.13 51.01
N ARG A 346 31.53 63.28 51.45
CA ARG A 346 31.22 63.10 52.88
C ARG A 346 32.43 62.60 53.67
N SER A 347 33.15 61.60 53.16
CA SER A 347 34.38 61.09 53.80
C SER A 347 35.44 62.18 53.90
N THR A 348 35.66 62.94 52.81
CA THR A 348 36.66 64.02 52.78
C THR A 348 36.33 65.13 53.79
N ALA A 349 35.07 65.58 53.84
CA ALA A 349 34.63 66.58 54.80
C ALA A 349 34.77 66.06 56.24
N ARG A 350 34.39 64.81 56.48
CA ARG A 350 34.55 64.17 57.80
C ARG A 350 36.02 64.14 58.23
N ASP A 351 36.91 63.66 57.38
CA ASP A 351 38.34 63.54 57.70
C ASP A 351 38.97 64.93 57.95
N LEU A 352 38.50 65.98 57.26
CA LEU A 352 38.92 67.37 57.47
C LEU A 352 38.56 67.89 58.87
N TYR A 353 37.36 67.59 59.39
CA TYR A 353 36.90 68.12 60.67
C TYR A 353 37.25 67.24 61.88
N LEU A 354 37.18 65.91 61.74
CA LEU A 354 37.28 64.99 62.89
C LEU A 354 38.73 64.63 63.24
N LYS A 355 39.59 64.49 62.22
CA LYS A 355 41.00 64.10 62.41
C LYS A 355 41.81 65.11 63.24
N PRO A 356 41.67 66.44 63.06
CA PRO A 356 42.38 67.41 63.90
C PRO A 356 41.94 67.34 65.37
N VAL A 357 40.63 67.21 65.62
CA VAL A 357 40.09 67.08 66.99
C VAL A 357 40.64 65.84 67.68
N MET A 358 40.67 64.69 67.00
CA MET A 358 41.26 63.47 67.54
C MET A 358 42.74 63.59 67.85
N SER A 359 43.49 64.35 67.04
CA SER A 359 44.92 64.58 67.28
C SER A 359 45.19 65.39 68.56
N GLU A 360 44.29 66.31 68.92
CA GLU A 360 44.38 67.08 70.16
C GLU A 360 43.83 66.32 71.38
N LEU A 361 42.82 65.47 71.19
CA LEU A 361 42.19 64.70 72.26
C LEU A 361 43.05 63.54 72.75
N ARG A 362 43.75 62.82 71.86
CA ARG A 362 44.56 61.64 72.21
C ARG A 362 45.61 61.91 73.30
N PRO A 363 46.41 62.99 73.25
CA PRO A 363 47.36 63.31 74.33
C PRO A 363 46.68 63.60 75.68
N LEU A 364 45.49 64.21 75.67
CA LEU A 364 44.74 64.56 76.89
C LEU A 364 44.17 63.30 77.56
N LEU A 365 43.72 62.32 76.79
CA LEU A 365 43.26 61.04 77.30
C LEU A 365 44.38 60.25 77.99
N GLY A 366 45.58 60.25 77.41
CA GLY A 366 46.74 59.57 77.99
C GLY A 366 47.24 60.16 79.31
N LEU A 367 46.77 61.35 79.72
CA LEU A 367 47.11 61.95 81.02
C LEU A 367 46.19 61.48 82.16
N LEU A 368 45.01 61.00 81.82
CA LEU A 368 43.97 60.65 82.78
C LEU A 368 43.75 59.15 82.93
N PHE A 369 44.06 58.41 81.87
CA PHE A 369 43.78 56.99 81.77
C PHE A 369 45.07 56.24 81.47
N ASP A 370 45.72 55.69 82.51
CA ASP A 370 46.93 54.86 82.36
C ASP A 370 46.58 53.42 81.92
N ASP A 371 45.44 52.88 82.38
CA ASP A 371 45.03 51.48 82.17
C ASP A 371 43.81 51.33 81.23
N ILE A 372 43.40 52.39 80.55
CA ILE A 372 42.21 52.41 79.70
C ILE A 372 42.50 53.10 78.37
N SER A 373 42.22 52.43 77.25
CA SER A 373 42.22 53.06 75.93
C SER A 373 40.79 53.21 75.40
N ILE A 374 40.39 54.42 75.03
CA ILE A 374 39.07 54.69 74.44
C ILE A 374 39.21 54.68 72.92
N VAL A 375 38.48 53.79 72.26
CA VAL A 375 38.28 53.79 70.81
C VAL A 375 37.05 54.64 70.53
N PHE A 376 37.21 55.63 69.68
CA PHE A 376 36.14 56.52 69.26
C PHE A 376 35.64 56.08 67.89
N ASP A 377 34.34 56.19 67.68
CA ASP A 377 33.76 56.01 66.35
C ASP A 377 34.21 57.17 65.46
N GLU A 378 34.88 56.82 64.36
CA GLU A 378 35.44 57.79 63.42
C GLU A 378 34.37 58.62 62.70
N ASN A 379 33.07 58.27 62.82
CA ASN A 379 31.97 59.00 62.20
C ASN A 379 31.29 60.01 63.14
N THR A 380 31.30 59.76 64.44
CA THR A 380 30.47 60.49 65.43
C THR A 380 31.28 61.19 66.51
N LEU A 381 32.59 60.91 66.63
CA LEU A 381 33.45 61.32 67.76
C LEU A 381 32.95 60.84 69.13
N LEU A 382 31.94 59.97 69.17
CA LEU A 382 31.51 59.36 70.40
C LEU A 382 32.46 58.22 70.73
N PRO A 383 32.76 57.98 72.02
CA PRO A 383 33.38 56.73 72.41
C PRO A 383 32.55 55.59 71.83
N GLN A 384 33.20 54.65 71.16
CA GLN A 384 32.57 53.43 70.67
C GLN A 384 32.89 52.24 71.56
N THR A 385 34.10 52.21 72.11
CA THR A 385 34.56 51.08 72.92
C THR A 385 35.58 51.57 73.94
N VAL A 386 35.44 51.13 75.19
CA VAL A 386 36.41 51.42 76.25
C VAL A 386 37.14 50.14 76.56
N ARG A 387 38.47 50.15 76.38
CA ARG A 387 39.29 48.96 76.57
C ARG A 387 40.07 49.06 77.87
N ARG A 388 39.82 48.14 78.80
CA ARG A 388 40.50 48.05 80.10
C ARG A 388 41.11 46.67 80.26
N ASN A 389 42.40 46.58 80.58
CA ASN A 389 43.11 45.31 80.78
C ASN A 389 42.90 44.29 79.62
N GLY A 390 42.75 44.79 78.39
CA GLY A 390 42.57 43.97 77.18
C GLY A 390 41.13 43.56 76.83
N GLN A 391 40.13 43.84 77.68
CA GLN A 391 38.71 43.59 77.39
C GLN A 391 38.01 44.84 76.86
N ASP A 392 37.13 44.64 75.87
CA ASP A 392 36.34 45.69 75.24
C ASP A 392 34.99 45.82 75.96
N GLU A 393 34.74 46.98 76.56
CA GLU A 393 33.49 47.33 77.23
C GLU A 393 32.68 48.33 76.40
N ASP A 394 31.36 48.14 76.40
CA ASP A 394 30.41 49.03 75.73
C ASP A 394 30.30 50.38 76.47
N VAL A 395 30.23 51.45 75.71
CA VAL A 395 30.31 52.85 76.16
C VAL A 395 29.09 53.27 76.97
N ASP A 396 27.94 52.63 76.76
CA ASP A 396 26.72 52.85 77.55
C ASP A 396 26.89 52.43 79.03
N ARG A 397 27.95 51.68 79.35
CA ARG A 397 28.31 51.30 80.73
C ARG A 397 29.27 52.28 81.41
N LEU A 398 29.65 53.38 80.76
CA LEU A 398 30.51 54.38 81.38
C LEU A 398 29.81 55.06 82.57
N SER A 399 30.53 55.10 83.71
CA SER A 399 30.09 55.81 84.92
C SER A 399 29.88 57.31 84.63
N GLY A 400 28.98 57.96 85.37
CA GLY A 400 28.67 59.38 85.20
C GLY A 400 29.91 60.27 85.24
N GLY A 401 30.84 59.98 86.16
CA GLY A 401 32.11 60.72 86.27
C GLY A 401 33.03 60.56 85.05
N MET A 402 33.06 59.39 84.40
CA MET A 402 33.85 59.17 83.19
C MET A 402 33.32 59.98 82.00
N ARG A 403 31.99 60.04 81.83
CA ARG A 403 31.34 60.86 80.79
C ARG A 403 31.60 62.35 81.02
N GLU A 404 31.53 62.78 82.26
CA GLU A 404 31.80 64.17 82.66
C GLU A 404 33.25 64.56 82.35
N GLN A 405 34.22 63.73 82.76
CA GLN A 405 35.66 63.94 82.48
C GLN A 405 35.95 63.97 80.98
N LEU A 406 35.40 63.03 80.21
CA LEU A 406 35.58 63.02 78.76
C LEU A 406 35.02 64.28 78.11
N SER A 407 33.87 64.76 78.57
CA SER A 407 33.26 65.99 78.04
C SER A 407 34.10 67.24 78.30
N VAL A 408 34.88 67.26 79.39
CA VAL A 408 35.85 68.32 79.69
C VAL A 408 37.06 68.21 78.75
N LEU A 409 37.60 67.01 78.55
CA LEU A 409 38.73 66.79 77.63
C LEU A 409 38.40 67.11 76.19
N THR A 410 37.20 66.76 75.71
CA THR A 410 36.76 67.10 74.35
C THR A 410 36.71 68.62 74.17
N ARG A 411 36.21 69.36 75.16
CA ARG A 411 36.20 70.84 75.12
C ARG A 411 37.61 71.43 75.15
N LEU A 412 38.51 70.87 75.95
CA LEU A 412 39.93 71.24 75.97
C LEU A 412 40.62 70.94 74.63
N ALA A 413 40.31 69.80 74.00
CA ALA A 413 40.83 69.44 72.68
C ALA A 413 40.38 70.42 71.60
N PHE A 414 39.11 70.85 71.61
CA PHE A 414 38.60 71.91 70.73
C PHE A 414 39.27 73.25 70.99
N ALA A 415 39.42 73.65 72.27
CA ALA A 415 40.13 74.87 72.61
C ALA A 415 41.59 74.82 72.11
N ARG A 416 42.27 73.66 72.22
CA ARG A 416 43.64 73.46 71.71
C ARG A 416 43.73 73.57 70.22
N LEU A 417 42.79 72.96 69.51
CA LEU A 417 42.70 73.06 68.06
C LEU A 417 42.55 74.53 67.64
N LEU A 418 41.67 75.28 68.30
CA LEU A 418 41.47 76.71 68.03
C LEU A 418 42.69 77.56 68.41
N ALA A 419 43.37 77.25 69.52
CA ALA A 419 44.58 77.95 69.94
C ALA A 419 45.75 77.73 68.96
N ARG A 420 45.92 76.51 68.44
CA ARG A 420 46.90 76.21 67.37
C ARG A 420 46.62 76.97 66.07
N ASP A 421 45.34 77.19 65.78
CA ASP A 421 44.87 78.03 64.66
C ASP A 421 44.98 79.55 64.95
N GLY A 422 45.66 79.96 66.04
CA GLY A 422 45.87 81.36 66.41
C GLY A 422 44.66 82.04 67.05
N ARG A 423 43.64 81.27 67.47
CA ARG A 423 42.43 81.74 68.14
C ARG A 423 42.34 81.18 69.57
N PRO A 424 43.16 81.69 70.51
CA PRO A 424 43.11 81.23 71.89
C PRO A 424 41.71 81.51 72.46
N THR A 425 41.04 80.44 72.89
CA THR A 425 39.67 80.51 73.42
C THR A 425 39.71 80.11 74.89
N PRO A 426 39.17 80.92 75.82
CA PRO A 426 39.13 80.55 77.23
C PRO A 426 38.20 79.35 77.44
N VAL A 427 38.59 78.43 78.32
CA VAL A 427 37.77 77.29 78.71
C VAL A 427 37.13 77.60 80.06
N ILE A 428 35.80 77.64 80.08
CA ILE A 428 35.02 77.86 81.30
C ILE A 428 34.46 76.52 81.76
N LEU A 429 34.81 76.13 82.99
CA LEU A 429 34.32 74.95 83.67
C LEU A 429 33.41 75.42 84.81
N ASP A 430 32.11 75.20 84.69
CA ASP A 430 31.12 75.58 85.70
C ASP A 430 30.60 74.32 86.40
N ASP A 431 30.94 74.19 87.69
CA ASP A 431 30.68 73.03 88.55
C ASP A 431 30.94 71.69 87.84
N ALA A 432 32.05 71.62 87.10
CA ALA A 432 32.48 70.40 86.44
C ALA A 432 33.29 69.51 87.40
N LEU A 433 33.32 68.20 87.12
CA LEU A 433 34.05 67.16 87.87
C LEU A 433 33.41 66.79 89.23
N VAL A 434 32.09 66.93 89.34
CA VAL A 434 31.31 66.69 90.58
C VAL A 434 31.37 65.23 91.03
N TYR A 435 31.54 64.29 90.08
CA TYR A 435 31.49 62.84 90.32
C TYR A 435 32.83 62.12 90.11
N SER A 436 33.97 62.82 90.22
CA SER A 436 35.30 62.21 90.11
C SER A 436 35.78 61.65 91.46
N ASP A 437 36.42 60.48 91.45
CA ASP A 437 37.16 59.99 92.62
C ASP A 437 38.41 60.86 92.91
N ASP A 438 38.89 60.84 94.15
CA ASP A 438 39.96 61.72 94.62
C ASP A 438 41.30 61.53 93.86
N ASP A 439 41.59 60.33 93.36
CA ASP A 439 42.82 60.05 92.59
C ASP A 439 42.71 60.52 91.13
N ARG A 440 41.51 60.49 90.54
CA ARG A 440 41.26 60.98 89.16
C ARG A 440 41.12 62.49 89.11
N ILE A 441 40.54 63.11 90.15
CA ILE A 441 40.39 64.57 90.17
C ILE A 441 41.77 65.24 90.24
N GLU A 442 42.73 64.67 90.96
CA GLU A 442 44.12 65.16 91.00
C GLU A 442 44.82 65.06 89.63
N ARG A 443 44.69 63.93 88.92
CA ARG A 443 45.22 63.80 87.55
C ARG A 443 44.55 64.76 86.56
N MET A 444 43.27 65.04 86.73
CA MET A 444 42.55 66.06 85.94
C MET A 444 43.07 67.46 86.24
N PHE A 445 43.41 67.75 87.50
CA PHE A 445 44.04 69.00 87.87
C PHE A 445 45.44 69.15 87.25
N ASP A 446 46.26 68.10 87.25
CA ASP A 446 47.55 68.12 86.55
C ASP A 446 47.39 68.37 85.04
N ALA A 447 46.37 67.75 84.43
CA ALA A 447 46.06 67.97 83.02
C ALA A 447 45.62 69.41 82.75
N LEU A 448 44.69 69.96 83.54
CA LEU A 448 44.22 71.34 83.44
C LEU A 448 45.34 72.35 83.70
N HIS A 449 46.16 72.13 84.73
CA HIS A 449 47.27 72.99 85.06
C HIS A 449 48.33 73.01 83.95
N ARG A 450 48.66 71.84 83.37
CA ARG A 450 49.54 71.75 82.20
C ARG A 450 48.97 72.50 81.00
N GLN A 451 47.65 72.42 80.76
CA GLN A 451 47.02 73.16 79.67
C GLN A 451 46.90 74.66 79.93
N SER A 452 46.93 75.10 81.19
CA SER A 452 46.83 76.51 81.56
C SER A 452 47.99 77.39 81.04
N HIS A 453 49.10 76.77 80.62
CA HIS A 453 50.21 77.47 79.97
C HIS A 453 49.79 78.09 78.62
N ASP A 454 49.02 77.36 77.82
CA ASP A 454 48.65 77.76 76.47
C ASP A 454 47.23 78.34 76.39
N GLN A 455 46.44 78.21 77.46
CA GLN A 455 45.01 78.59 77.49
C GLN A 455 44.58 79.12 78.84
N GLN A 456 43.69 80.12 78.83
CA GLN A 456 43.03 80.55 80.05
C GLN A 456 41.92 79.56 80.42
N ILE A 457 42.00 78.99 81.63
CA ILE A 457 40.98 78.10 82.17
C ILE A 457 40.35 78.80 83.38
N LEU A 458 39.03 78.98 83.32
CA LEU A 458 38.23 79.57 84.39
C LEU A 458 37.39 78.47 85.01
N VAL A 459 37.59 78.22 86.31
CA VAL A 459 36.87 77.17 87.03
C VAL A 459 35.97 77.81 88.09
N PHE A 460 34.67 77.62 87.94
CA PHE A 460 33.67 77.93 88.95
C PHE A 460 33.33 76.64 89.69
N SER A 461 33.48 76.63 91.01
CA SER A 461 33.10 75.47 91.82
C SER A 461 32.62 75.90 93.20
N CYS A 462 31.60 75.21 93.69
CA CYS A 462 31.13 75.33 95.07
C CYS A 462 31.95 74.50 96.07
N ARG A 463 32.92 73.68 95.59
CA ARG A 463 33.70 72.73 96.39
C ARG A 463 35.11 73.24 96.70
N GLN A 464 35.21 74.28 97.53
CA GLN A 464 36.48 74.93 97.84
C GLN A 464 37.58 73.98 98.35
N ARG A 465 37.24 72.94 99.13
CA ARG A 465 38.21 71.95 99.62
C ARG A 465 38.72 70.99 98.53
N ALA A 466 37.85 70.57 97.61
CA ALA A 466 38.23 69.62 96.55
C ALA A 466 39.13 70.30 95.51
N PHE A 467 38.85 71.56 95.18
CA PHE A 467 39.63 72.34 94.20
C PHE A 467 40.83 73.08 94.80
N ALA A 468 41.08 72.98 96.11
CA ALA A 468 42.24 73.60 96.75
C ALA A 468 43.58 73.10 96.16
N LYS A 469 43.60 71.85 95.66
CA LYS A 469 44.77 71.21 95.06
C LYS A 469 44.96 71.52 93.56
N LEU A 470 44.01 72.18 92.89
CA LEU A 470 44.11 72.52 91.46
C LEU A 470 45.26 73.50 91.15
N GLY A 471 45.54 74.39 92.10
CA GLY A 471 46.47 75.50 91.90
C GLY A 471 45.88 76.63 91.03
N GLY A 472 46.58 77.77 90.96
CA GLY A 472 46.17 78.95 90.20
C GLY A 472 45.72 80.13 91.07
N ASN A 473 45.19 81.17 90.41
CA ASN A 473 44.75 82.39 91.09
C ASN A 473 43.32 82.21 91.64
N ILE A 474 43.17 82.13 92.96
CA ILE A 474 41.87 81.96 93.62
C ILE A 474 41.19 83.32 93.70
N LEU A 475 40.09 83.48 92.96
CA LEU A 475 39.23 84.66 93.04
C LEU A 475 38.08 84.37 94.00
N GLN A 476 37.86 85.27 94.95
CA GLN A 476 36.69 85.24 95.82
C GLN A 476 35.63 86.17 95.24
N MET A 477 34.41 85.66 95.09
CA MET A 477 33.27 86.49 94.74
C MET A 477 32.88 87.33 95.96
N SER A 478 32.90 88.64 95.82
CA SER A 478 32.32 89.58 96.78
C SER A 478 31.02 90.14 96.22
N ASP A 479 30.06 90.46 97.09
CA ASP A 479 28.83 91.13 96.67
C ASP A 479 29.15 92.44 95.95
N TRP A 480 28.55 92.63 94.76
CA TRP A 480 28.79 93.82 93.96
C TRP A 480 28.17 95.06 94.64
N GLN A 481 29.03 96.01 95.03
CA GLN A 481 28.61 97.34 95.48
C GLN A 481 28.84 98.39 94.38
N PRO A 482 27.79 99.02 93.82
CA PRO A 482 27.97 100.01 92.76
C PRO A 482 28.52 101.34 93.33
N GLY A 483 29.65 101.84 92.80
CA GLY A 483 30.13 103.20 93.07
C GLY A 483 31.59 103.39 93.56
N ARG A 484 32.39 102.32 93.66
CA ARG A 484 33.85 102.42 93.84
C ARG A 484 34.53 101.62 92.74
N SER A 485 35.29 102.29 91.89
CA SER A 485 36.17 101.69 90.89
C SER A 485 37.36 101.01 91.54
#